data_AF-A0AAU8KED3-F1
#
_entry.id   AF-A0AAU8KED3-F1
#
_cell.length_a   1.000
_cell.length_b   1.000
_cell.length_c   1.000
_cell.angle_alpha   90.00
_cell.angle_beta   90.00
_cell.angle_gamma   90.00
#
_symmetry.space_group_name_H-M   'P 1'
#
loop_
_entity.id
_entity.type
_entity.pdbx_description
1 polymer ?
#
loop_
_entity_poly.entity_id
_entity_poly.type
_entity_poly.pdbx_seq_one_letter_code
_entity_poly.pdbx_strand_id
1 'polypeptide(L)'
;MGIQDTPEEWQVTATVTPFTGNKTSVRTDQVVMPDGSVHGRDYQVHPGSVAVLAIDDEDRVLVLRQYRHPVRHRLWEIPAGLLDIPGENPLHAAQRELYEEAHVKAEDWRVLTDVYTTPGGCDEAVRIFLARDLSEAEGERYAVAEEEADMEQARVPLDELVRSVVAGDLHNNCLVVGVLALTAVRAGDGVGSLRPAEAPWPARPFEA
;
A
#
# COMPACT_ATOMS: atom_id res chain seq x y z
N MET A 1 -5.39 -29.26 0.72
CA MET A 1 -4.80 -28.23 -0.16
C MET A 1 -5.26 -26.90 0.40
N GLY A 2 -4.35 -26.06 0.87
CA GLY A 2 -4.71 -24.74 1.41
C GLY A 2 -5.19 -23.80 0.31
N ILE A 3 -6.01 -22.81 0.65
CA ILE A 3 -6.41 -21.75 -0.27
C ILE A 3 -5.24 -20.78 -0.36
N GLN A 4 -4.59 -20.69 -1.53
CA GLN A 4 -3.45 -19.80 -1.79
C GLN A 4 -3.42 -19.45 -3.28
N ASP A 5 -3.01 -18.22 -3.58
CA ASP A 5 -2.72 -17.80 -4.96
C ASP A 5 -1.43 -18.48 -5.45
N THR A 6 -1.32 -18.65 -6.75
CA THR A 6 -0.14 -19.24 -7.39
C THR A 6 0.34 -18.34 -8.52
N PRO A 7 1.67 -18.11 -8.65
CA PRO A 7 2.19 -17.40 -9.80
C PRO A 7 1.98 -18.22 -11.07
N GLU A 8 1.50 -17.57 -12.12
CA GLU A 8 1.31 -18.15 -13.45
C GLU A 8 1.65 -17.10 -14.50
N GLU A 9 2.32 -17.53 -15.58
CA GLU A 9 2.69 -16.66 -16.69
C GLU A 9 2.19 -17.27 -18.00
N TRP A 10 1.60 -16.43 -18.84
CA TRP A 10 1.21 -16.79 -20.21
C TRP A 10 2.17 -16.15 -21.20
N GLN A 11 2.37 -16.80 -22.34
CA GLN A 11 3.28 -16.29 -23.36
C GLN A 11 2.81 -14.94 -23.90
N VAL A 12 3.67 -13.92 -23.81
CA VAL A 12 3.47 -12.61 -24.44
C VAL A 12 4.16 -12.62 -25.80
N THR A 13 3.40 -12.33 -26.85
CA THR A 13 3.88 -12.32 -28.25
C THR A 13 4.27 -10.93 -28.74
N ALA A 14 3.70 -9.88 -28.15
CA ALA A 14 4.00 -8.49 -28.46
C ALA A 14 3.58 -7.59 -27.30
N THR A 15 4.26 -6.46 -27.17
CA THR A 15 3.98 -5.42 -26.16
C THR A 15 3.98 -4.05 -26.83
N VAL A 16 3.02 -3.20 -26.47
CA VAL A 16 2.97 -1.79 -26.89
C VAL A 16 2.74 -0.93 -25.65
N THR A 17 3.41 0.23 -25.58
CA THR A 17 3.21 1.23 -24.52
C THR A 17 2.54 2.47 -25.12
N PRO A 18 1.20 2.50 -25.23
CA PRO A 18 0.49 3.62 -25.85
C PRO A 18 0.63 4.94 -25.09
N PHE A 19 0.94 4.90 -23.79
CA PHE A 19 1.10 6.10 -22.97
C PHE A 19 2.18 5.92 -21.89
N THR A 20 3.01 6.95 -21.72
CA THR A 20 3.99 7.04 -20.64
C THR A 20 3.78 8.37 -19.91
N GLY A 21 3.43 8.31 -18.63
CA GLY A 21 3.34 9.46 -17.73
C GLY A 21 4.54 9.56 -16.80
N ASN A 22 4.48 10.49 -15.84
CA ASN A 22 5.57 10.74 -14.90
C ASN A 22 5.76 9.61 -13.87
N LYS A 23 4.67 9.11 -13.30
CA LYS A 23 4.68 8.07 -12.25
C LYS A 23 4.29 6.68 -12.77
N THR A 24 3.49 6.60 -13.84
CA THR A 24 2.92 5.36 -14.37
C THR A 24 2.83 5.38 -15.89
N SER A 25 2.68 4.21 -16.50
CA SER A 25 2.45 4.05 -17.95
C SER A 25 1.28 3.11 -18.22
N VAL A 26 0.80 3.04 -19.46
CA VAL A 26 -0.17 2.04 -19.90
C VAL A 26 0.52 1.08 -20.85
N ARG A 27 0.32 -0.21 -20.66
CA ARG A 27 0.86 -1.30 -21.48
C ARG A 27 -0.27 -2.14 -22.08
N THR A 28 -0.10 -2.54 -23.32
CA THR A 28 -0.93 -3.53 -24.02
C THR A 28 -0.06 -4.73 -24.37
N ASP A 29 -0.34 -5.88 -23.75
CA ASP A 29 0.33 -7.15 -24.08
C ASP A 29 -0.59 -8.04 -24.92
N GLN A 30 -0.03 -8.66 -25.97
CA GLN A 30 -0.69 -9.69 -26.77
C GLN A 30 -0.38 -11.07 -26.18
N VAL A 31 -1.34 -11.63 -25.45
CA VAL A 31 -1.14 -12.82 -24.62
C VAL A 31 -1.76 -14.05 -25.29
N VAL A 32 -1.02 -15.17 -25.31
CA VAL A 32 -1.52 -16.48 -25.77
C VAL A 32 -2.34 -17.11 -24.65
N MET A 33 -3.63 -17.32 -24.89
CA MET A 33 -4.57 -17.95 -23.99
C MET A 33 -4.37 -19.47 -23.94
N PRO A 34 -4.92 -20.18 -22.92
CA PRO A 34 -4.85 -21.64 -22.84
C PRO A 34 -5.45 -22.39 -24.03
N ASP A 35 -6.39 -21.78 -24.75
CA ASP A 35 -6.99 -22.34 -25.97
C ASP A 35 -6.19 -22.04 -27.25
N GLY A 36 -5.05 -21.36 -27.13
CA GLY A 36 -4.17 -20.95 -28.22
C GLY A 36 -4.58 -19.65 -28.93
N SER A 37 -5.70 -19.02 -28.56
CA SER A 37 -6.07 -17.70 -29.07
C SER A 37 -5.15 -16.61 -28.54
N VAL A 38 -5.06 -15.48 -29.25
CA VAL A 38 -4.26 -14.31 -28.83
C VAL A 38 -5.19 -13.14 -28.54
N HIS A 39 -5.04 -12.53 -27.37
CA HIS A 39 -5.83 -11.38 -26.97
C HIS A 39 -4.97 -10.27 -26.36
N GLY A 40 -5.37 -9.03 -26.62
CA GLY A 40 -4.82 -7.86 -25.96
C GLY A 40 -5.22 -7.79 -24.49
N ARG A 41 -4.26 -7.41 -23.64
CA ARG A 41 -4.46 -7.07 -22.23
C ARG A 41 -3.91 -5.68 -21.98
N ASP A 42 -4.80 -4.73 -21.73
CA ASP A 42 -4.46 -3.36 -21.38
C ASP A 42 -4.42 -3.21 -19.87
N TYR A 43 -3.35 -2.62 -19.35
CA TYR A 43 -3.21 -2.34 -17.93
C TYR A 43 -2.25 -1.21 -17.65
N GLN A 44 -2.42 -0.59 -16.49
CA GLN A 44 -1.50 0.38 -15.94
C GLN A 44 -0.28 -0.33 -15.33
N VAL A 45 0.90 0.14 -15.73
CA VAL A 45 2.17 -0.26 -15.12
C VAL A 45 2.49 0.72 -14.00
N HIS A 46 2.63 0.18 -12.80
CA HIS A 46 2.85 0.88 -11.55
C HIS A 46 4.18 0.45 -10.91
N PRO A 47 4.92 1.36 -10.27
CA PRO A 47 6.14 0.99 -9.53
C PRO A 47 5.85 0.05 -8.34
N GLY A 48 4.61 0.04 -7.86
CA GLY A 48 4.22 -0.57 -6.58
C GLY A 48 4.31 0.44 -5.46
N SER A 49 3.79 0.08 -4.29
CA SER A 49 3.70 1.00 -3.15
C SER A 49 3.80 0.29 -1.82
N VAL A 50 4.08 1.08 -0.79
CA VAL A 50 4.01 0.65 0.59
C VAL A 50 3.03 1.55 1.33
N ALA A 51 2.40 1.02 2.37
CA ALA A 51 1.54 1.78 3.26
C ALA A 51 1.78 1.38 4.71
N VAL A 52 1.52 2.28 5.65
CA VAL A 52 1.85 2.10 7.06
C VAL A 52 0.63 2.34 7.93
N LEU A 53 0.08 1.27 8.49
CA LEU A 53 -0.87 1.39 9.59
C LEU A 53 -0.08 1.59 10.88
N ALA A 54 0.18 2.85 11.20
CA ALA A 54 0.85 3.25 12.44
C ALA A 54 -0.20 3.41 13.56
N ILE A 55 -0.08 2.63 14.62
CA ILE A 55 -1.01 2.63 15.77
C ILE A 55 -0.29 2.88 17.08
N ASP A 56 -0.81 3.79 17.91
CA ASP A 56 -0.24 4.12 19.22
C ASP A 56 -0.80 3.24 20.36
N ASP A 57 -0.24 3.43 21.56
CA ASP A 57 -0.61 2.69 22.78
C ASP A 57 -2.03 3.01 23.27
N GLU A 58 -2.65 4.08 22.77
CA GLU A 58 -4.05 4.45 23.04
C GLU A 58 -5.02 3.87 21.99
N ASP A 59 -4.54 2.95 21.15
CA ASP A 59 -5.29 2.29 20.08
C ASP A 59 -5.81 3.21 18.98
N ARG A 60 -5.08 4.30 18.72
CA ARG A 60 -5.40 5.26 17.66
C ARG A 60 -4.47 5.08 16.48
N VAL A 61 -5.05 5.02 15.29
CA VAL A 61 -4.32 4.96 14.02
C VAL A 61 -4.04 6.38 13.54
N LEU A 62 -2.81 6.62 13.14
CA LEU A 62 -2.40 7.82 12.43
C LEU A 62 -2.98 7.79 11.00
N VAL A 63 -3.76 8.80 10.66
CA VAL A 63 -4.36 8.97 9.34
C VAL A 63 -4.09 10.36 8.78
N LEU A 64 -4.02 10.44 7.46
CA LEU A 64 -3.77 11.63 6.68
C LEU A 64 -5.01 11.95 5.84
N ARG A 65 -5.25 13.22 5.54
CA ARG A 65 -6.34 13.65 4.66
C ARG A 65 -5.82 14.32 3.42
N GLN A 66 -5.96 13.66 2.28
CA GLN A 66 -5.39 14.11 1.02
C GLN A 66 -6.44 14.19 -0.08
N TYR A 67 -6.34 15.20 -0.94
CA TYR A 67 -7.14 15.26 -2.16
C TYR A 67 -6.59 14.27 -3.20
N ARG A 68 -7.43 13.32 -3.60
CA ARG A 68 -7.13 12.40 -4.70
C ARG A 68 -7.90 12.85 -5.93
N HIS A 69 -7.17 13.42 -6.90
CA HIS A 69 -7.77 13.90 -8.13
C HIS A 69 -8.59 12.81 -8.83
N PRO A 70 -8.10 11.58 -9.11
CA PRO A 70 -8.85 10.59 -9.90
C PRO A 70 -10.30 10.36 -9.44
N VAL A 71 -10.55 10.38 -8.13
CA VAL A 71 -11.89 10.22 -7.54
C VAL A 71 -12.55 11.54 -7.17
N ARG A 72 -11.84 12.67 -7.23
CA ARG A 72 -12.32 14.04 -6.89
C ARG A 72 -12.77 14.18 -5.44
N HIS A 73 -12.13 13.46 -4.52
CA HIS A 73 -12.45 13.49 -3.09
C HIS A 73 -11.21 13.79 -2.25
N ARG A 74 -11.43 14.40 -1.08
CA ARG A 74 -10.45 14.33 0.02
C ARG A 74 -10.71 13.04 0.79
N LEU A 75 -9.79 12.11 0.71
CA LEU A 75 -9.89 10.83 1.40
C LEU A 75 -9.07 10.88 2.68
N TRP A 76 -9.55 10.18 3.70
CA TRP A 76 -8.71 9.76 4.81
C TRP A 76 -7.94 8.51 4.38
N GLU A 77 -6.64 8.52 4.62
CA GLU A 77 -5.69 7.50 4.18
C GLU A 77 -4.71 7.21 5.32
N ILE A 78 -4.01 6.08 5.25
CA ILE A 78 -2.82 5.83 6.07
C ILE A 78 -1.58 6.31 5.30
N PRO A 79 -0.47 6.66 5.98
CA PRO A 79 0.77 7.02 5.30
C PRO A 79 1.18 6.00 4.25
N ALA A 80 1.56 6.45 3.06
CA ALA A 80 1.84 5.58 1.93
C ALA A 80 2.66 6.26 0.84
N GLY A 81 3.54 5.51 0.20
CA GLY A 81 4.35 6.02 -0.90
C GLY A 81 4.75 5.00 -1.94
N LEU A 82 5.32 5.50 -3.02
CA LEU A 82 5.72 4.70 -4.18
C LEU A 82 7.08 4.05 -3.95
N LEU A 83 7.30 2.91 -4.59
CA LEU A 83 8.63 2.29 -4.72
C LEU A 83 9.33 2.81 -5.97
N ASP A 84 9.60 4.11 -6.00
CA ASP A 84 10.19 4.79 -7.16
C ASP A 84 11.73 4.80 -7.15
N ILE A 85 12.35 4.36 -6.05
CA ILE A 85 13.79 4.12 -5.95
C ILE A 85 14.12 2.68 -6.37
N PRO A 86 14.89 2.45 -7.45
CA PRO A 86 15.19 1.10 -7.93
C PRO A 86 15.88 0.23 -6.88
N GLY A 87 15.28 -0.91 -6.57
CA GLY A 87 15.81 -1.88 -5.61
C GLY A 87 15.68 -1.47 -4.14
N GLU A 88 14.92 -0.41 -3.83
CA GLU A 88 14.66 0.00 -2.45
C GLU A 88 13.94 -1.12 -1.67
N ASN A 89 14.43 -1.40 -0.47
CA ASN A 89 13.76 -2.30 0.45
C ASN A 89 12.40 -1.68 0.86
N PRO A 90 11.27 -2.41 0.76
CA PRO A 90 9.95 -1.87 1.04
C PRO A 90 9.78 -1.42 2.50
N LEU A 91 10.51 -2.02 3.46
CA LEU A 91 10.50 -1.54 4.83
C LEU A 91 11.16 -0.16 4.95
N HIS A 92 12.31 0.05 4.27
CA HIS A 92 12.97 1.35 4.26
C HIS A 92 12.09 2.42 3.61
N ALA A 93 11.43 2.09 2.49
CA ALA A 93 10.45 2.97 1.86
C ALA A 93 9.33 3.33 2.86
N ALA A 94 8.75 2.33 3.54
CA ALA A 94 7.67 2.55 4.49
C ALA A 94 8.08 3.44 5.69
N GLN A 95 9.30 3.24 6.21
CA GLN A 95 9.87 4.06 7.27
C GLN A 95 10.11 5.51 6.82
N ARG A 96 10.64 5.69 5.60
CA ARG A 96 10.86 6.99 4.98
C ARG A 96 9.53 7.74 4.81
N GLU A 97 8.51 7.10 4.25
CA GLU A 97 7.19 7.71 4.04
C GLU A 97 6.49 8.08 5.36
N LEU A 98 6.55 7.21 6.38
CA LEU A 98 6.02 7.53 7.70
C LEU A 98 6.71 8.78 8.31
N TYR A 99 8.01 8.91 8.10
CA TYR A 99 8.78 10.07 8.55
C TYR A 99 8.45 11.33 7.73
N GLU A 100 8.40 11.24 6.41
CA GLU A 100 8.16 12.37 5.50
C GLU A 100 6.74 12.93 5.66
N GLU A 101 5.73 12.06 5.61
CA GLU A 101 4.32 12.48 5.61
C GLU A 101 3.81 12.85 7.01
N ALA A 102 4.29 12.17 8.05
CA ALA A 102 3.73 12.27 9.41
C ALA A 102 4.73 12.69 10.49
N HIS A 103 6.03 12.73 10.20
CA HIS A 103 7.08 13.03 11.17
C HIS A 103 7.06 12.08 12.39
N VAL A 104 6.74 10.80 12.13
CA VAL A 104 6.66 9.73 13.13
C VAL A 104 7.71 8.67 12.85
N LYS A 105 8.24 8.07 13.91
CA LYS A 105 9.07 6.86 13.89
C LYS A 105 8.36 5.72 14.64
N ALA A 106 8.79 4.49 14.39
CA ALA A 106 8.27 3.29 15.02
C ALA A 106 9.39 2.27 15.21
N GLU A 107 9.34 1.51 16.30
CA GLU A 107 10.37 0.52 16.65
C GLU A 107 9.94 -0.92 16.35
N ASP A 108 8.64 -1.22 16.34
CA ASP A 108 8.12 -2.54 15.96
C ASP A 108 7.40 -2.49 14.61
N TRP A 109 7.97 -3.21 13.64
CA TRP A 109 7.47 -3.32 12.29
C TRP A 109 7.11 -4.76 11.96
N ARG A 110 5.94 -4.94 11.36
CA ARG A 110 5.45 -6.25 10.86
C ARG A 110 4.81 -6.05 9.50
N VAL A 111 4.87 -7.06 8.63
CA VAL A 111 4.01 -7.04 7.44
C VAL A 111 2.59 -7.39 7.88
N LEU A 112 1.67 -6.45 7.73
CA LEU A 112 0.27 -6.64 8.06
C LEU A 112 -0.42 -7.46 6.97
N THR A 113 -0.35 -7.01 5.72
CA THR A 113 -0.91 -7.72 4.56
C THR A 113 -0.32 -7.20 3.26
N ASP A 114 -0.36 -8.03 2.21
CA ASP A 114 -0.06 -7.63 0.83
C ASP A 114 -1.36 -7.64 0.02
N VAL A 115 -1.54 -6.67 -0.88
CA VAL A 115 -2.72 -6.59 -1.74
C VAL A 115 -2.36 -6.15 -3.16
N TYR A 116 -3.11 -6.65 -4.13
CA TYR A 116 -3.19 -6.06 -5.47
C TYR A 116 -4.40 -5.13 -5.51
N THR A 117 -4.22 -3.89 -5.97
CA THR A 117 -5.28 -2.87 -5.85
C THR A 117 -6.40 -3.10 -6.86
N THR A 118 -6.06 -3.37 -8.12
CA THR A 118 -7.01 -3.65 -9.19
C THR A 118 -6.43 -4.64 -10.22
N PRO A 119 -6.31 -5.95 -9.87
CA PRO A 119 -5.60 -6.95 -10.66
C PRO A 119 -6.04 -7.09 -12.12
N GLY A 120 -7.27 -6.69 -12.45
CA GLY A 120 -7.78 -6.73 -13.82
C GLY A 120 -7.27 -5.61 -14.74
N GLY A 121 -6.58 -4.59 -14.21
CA GLY A 121 -6.19 -3.41 -14.99
C GLY A 121 -4.99 -2.62 -14.47
N CYS A 122 -4.35 -3.04 -13.38
CA CYS A 122 -3.11 -2.44 -12.87
C CYS A 122 -2.24 -3.53 -12.26
N ASP A 123 -0.91 -3.43 -12.45
CA ASP A 123 0.07 -4.34 -11.83
C ASP A 123 0.55 -3.86 -10.45
N GLU A 124 -0.09 -2.83 -9.90
CA GLU A 124 0.21 -2.31 -8.58
C GLU A 124 0.01 -3.37 -7.49
N ALA A 125 1.11 -3.68 -6.82
CA ALA A 125 1.11 -4.42 -5.57
C ALA A 125 1.44 -3.44 -4.44
N VAL A 126 0.71 -3.55 -3.34
CA VAL A 126 0.91 -2.77 -2.12
C VAL A 126 1.22 -3.68 -0.96
N ARG A 127 2.28 -3.37 -0.23
CA ARG A 127 2.57 -3.99 1.07
C ARG A 127 2.18 -3.02 2.17
N ILE A 128 1.27 -3.46 3.03
CA ILE A 128 0.84 -2.71 4.21
C ILE A 128 1.62 -3.22 5.41
N PHE A 129 2.32 -2.32 6.08
CA PHE A 129 3.02 -2.59 7.33
C PHE A 129 2.17 -2.18 8.53
N LEU A 130 2.30 -2.92 9.62
CA LEU A 130 1.89 -2.49 10.95
C LEU A 130 3.12 -1.88 11.63
N ALA A 131 3.00 -0.63 12.08
CA ALA A 131 4.02 0.08 12.84
C ALA A 131 3.51 0.38 14.26
N ARG A 132 4.29 0.01 15.28
CA ARG A 132 3.96 0.19 16.70
C ARG A 132 5.16 0.77 17.45
N ASP A 133 4.97 1.07 18.73
CA ASP A 133 5.95 1.73 19.58
C ASP A 133 6.36 3.08 18.95
N LEU A 134 5.34 3.90 18.69
CA LEU A 134 5.48 5.14 17.93
C LEU A 134 6.14 6.24 18.77
N SER A 135 6.99 7.03 18.12
CA SER A 135 7.58 8.23 18.70
C SER A 135 7.60 9.38 17.68
N GLU A 136 7.64 10.62 18.19
CA GLU A 136 7.90 11.76 17.33
C GLU A 136 9.33 11.70 16.80
N ALA A 137 9.50 12.00 15.53
CA ALA A 137 10.82 12.03 14.94
C ALA A 137 11.59 13.28 15.38
N GLU A 138 12.89 13.14 15.65
CA GLU A 138 13.81 14.28 15.79
C GLU A 138 14.28 14.73 14.40
N GLY A 139 14.30 16.04 14.13
CA GLY A 139 14.85 16.63 12.90
C GLY A 139 14.02 17.77 12.34
N GLU A 140 14.51 18.42 11.29
CA GLU A 140 13.67 19.32 10.50
C GLU A 140 12.66 18.50 9.70
N ARG A 141 11.39 18.90 9.75
CA ARG A 141 10.36 18.35 8.87
C ARG A 141 10.78 18.61 7.43
N TYR A 142 10.77 17.57 6.58
CA TYR A 142 11.12 17.72 5.17
C TYR A 142 10.29 18.86 4.56
N ALA A 143 10.92 19.66 3.69
CA ALA A 143 10.23 20.70 2.96
C ALA A 143 9.12 20.06 2.15
N VAL A 144 7.89 20.30 2.58
CA VAL A 144 6.67 19.67 2.09
C VAL A 144 6.61 19.82 0.56
N ALA A 145 6.57 18.69 -0.16
CA ALA A 145 6.37 18.71 -1.61
C ALA A 145 5.00 19.34 -1.94
N GLU A 146 4.84 19.91 -3.14
CA GLU A 146 3.63 20.66 -3.51
C GLU A 146 2.30 19.88 -3.29
N GLU A 147 2.30 18.53 -3.36
CA GLU A 147 1.12 17.68 -3.12
C GLU A 147 0.75 17.49 -1.63
N GLU A 148 1.64 17.83 -0.71
CA GLU A 148 1.51 17.56 0.74
C GLU A 148 1.25 18.84 1.57
N ALA A 149 1.33 20.03 0.97
CA ALA A 149 1.24 21.32 1.66
C ALA A 149 -0.09 21.52 2.41
N ASP A 150 -1.15 20.82 1.99
CA ASP A 150 -2.51 20.91 2.51
C ASP A 150 -2.97 19.62 3.25
N MET A 151 -2.03 18.75 3.65
CA MET A 151 -2.36 17.46 4.24
C MET A 151 -2.70 17.59 5.74
N GLU A 152 -3.95 17.28 6.11
CA GLU A 152 -4.38 17.23 7.51
C GLU A 152 -3.97 15.88 8.12
N GLN A 153 -3.63 15.86 9.42
CA GLN A 153 -3.29 14.63 10.15
C GLN A 153 -4.23 14.47 11.35
N ALA A 154 -4.58 13.22 11.65
CA ALA A 154 -5.36 12.88 12.85
C ALA A 154 -4.91 11.53 13.43
N ARG A 155 -5.16 11.35 14.73
CA ARG A 155 -5.08 10.05 15.41
C ARG A 155 -6.50 9.63 15.76
N VAL A 156 -6.99 8.58 15.11
CA VAL A 156 -8.39 8.15 15.21
C VAL A 156 -8.46 6.76 15.85
N PRO A 157 -9.31 6.53 16.86
CA PRO A 157 -9.51 5.21 17.45
C PRO A 157 -9.79 4.15 16.38
N LEU A 158 -9.14 2.99 16.49
CA LEU A 158 -9.28 1.90 15.51
C LEU A 158 -10.74 1.47 15.35
N ASP A 159 -11.50 1.40 16.44
CA ASP A 159 -12.91 1.02 16.44
C ASP A 159 -13.80 2.02 15.70
N GLU A 160 -13.48 3.31 15.75
CA GLU A 160 -14.13 4.35 14.96
C GLU A 160 -13.84 4.20 13.48
N LEU A 161 -12.58 3.94 13.10
CA LEU A 161 -12.22 3.68 11.71
C LEU A 161 -12.95 2.45 11.17
N VAL A 162 -13.03 1.35 11.94
CA VAL A 162 -13.79 0.15 11.55
C VAL A 162 -15.26 0.51 11.29
N ARG A 163 -15.89 1.25 12.20
CA ARG A 163 -17.30 1.67 12.03
C ARG A 163 -17.48 2.49 10.76
N SER A 164 -16.63 3.48 10.52
CA SER A 164 -16.72 4.37 9.35
C SER A 164 -16.40 3.67 8.04
N VAL A 165 -15.48 2.69 8.04
CA VAL A 165 -15.24 1.81 6.88
C VAL A 165 -16.48 0.97 6.56
N VAL A 166 -17.06 0.30 7.56
CA VAL A 166 -18.25 -0.56 7.35
C VAL A 166 -19.49 0.25 6.98
N ALA A 167 -19.61 1.49 7.48
CA ALA A 167 -20.68 2.42 7.12
C ALA A 167 -20.56 2.94 5.67
N GLY A 168 -19.40 2.79 5.02
CA GLY A 168 -19.15 3.34 3.69
C GLY A 168 -18.80 4.82 3.71
N ASP A 169 -18.24 5.34 4.81
CA ASP A 169 -17.74 6.72 4.89
C ASP A 169 -16.26 6.81 4.49
N LEU A 170 -15.51 5.72 4.65
CA LEU A 170 -14.09 5.62 4.30
C LEU A 170 -13.86 4.64 3.14
N HIS A 171 -13.13 5.11 2.12
CA HIS A 171 -13.04 4.43 0.82
C HIS A 171 -11.61 4.17 0.34
N ASN A 172 -10.59 4.74 0.99
CA ASN A 172 -9.20 4.52 0.57
C ASN A 172 -8.82 3.04 0.79
N ASN A 173 -8.30 2.39 -0.25
CA ASN A 173 -8.01 0.96 -0.25
C ASN A 173 -7.07 0.54 0.90
N CYS A 174 -5.95 1.23 1.06
CA CYS A 174 -4.95 0.89 2.07
C CYS A 174 -5.49 1.08 3.49
N LEU A 175 -6.25 2.15 3.73
CA LEU A 175 -6.91 2.38 5.02
C LEU A 175 -7.94 1.28 5.33
N VAL A 176 -8.84 1.00 4.39
CA VAL A 176 -9.90 -0.01 4.53
C VAL A 176 -9.29 -1.39 4.81
N VAL A 177 -8.35 -1.81 3.98
CA VAL A 177 -7.67 -3.11 4.11
C VAL A 177 -6.88 -3.17 5.41
N GLY A 178 -6.08 -2.16 5.72
CA GLY A 178 -5.23 -2.15 6.91
C GLY A 178 -6.06 -2.25 8.19
N VAL A 179 -7.10 -1.41 8.33
CA VAL A 179 -7.96 -1.39 9.52
C VAL A 179 -8.67 -2.72 9.72
N LEU A 180 -9.24 -3.28 8.65
CA LEU A 180 -9.94 -4.57 8.73
C LEU A 180 -8.95 -5.74 8.97
N ALA A 181 -7.77 -5.71 8.36
CA ALA A 181 -6.73 -6.71 8.58
C ALA A 181 -6.23 -6.71 10.03
N LEU A 182 -5.91 -5.54 10.60
CA LEU A 182 -5.48 -5.46 12.00
C LEU A 182 -6.58 -5.95 12.95
N THR A 183 -7.84 -5.59 12.67
CA THR A 183 -8.99 -6.06 13.44
C THR A 183 -9.11 -7.58 13.40
N ALA A 184 -9.00 -8.20 12.21
CA ALA A 184 -9.06 -9.65 12.05
C ALA A 184 -7.89 -10.35 12.76
N VAL A 185 -6.67 -9.82 12.65
CA VAL A 185 -5.47 -10.37 13.31
C VAL A 185 -5.62 -10.34 14.82
N ARG A 186 -6.15 -9.24 15.39
CA ARG A 186 -6.39 -9.12 16.84
C ARG A 186 -7.50 -10.05 17.34
N ALA A 187 -8.51 -10.32 16.51
CA ALA A 187 -9.56 -11.28 16.84
C ALA A 187 -9.09 -12.75 16.74
N GLY A 188 -8.04 -13.00 15.96
CA GLY A 188 -7.40 -14.32 15.79
C GLY A 188 -6.17 -14.50 16.67
N ASP A 189 -5.06 -14.91 16.06
CA ASP A 189 -3.81 -15.31 16.73
C ASP A 189 -2.98 -14.12 17.27
N GLY A 190 -3.49 -12.90 17.12
CA GLY A 190 -2.85 -11.67 17.57
C GLY A 190 -1.71 -11.20 16.68
N VAL A 191 -1.23 -9.99 16.94
CA VAL A 191 -0.17 -9.32 16.14
C VAL A 191 1.17 -10.07 16.11
N GLY A 192 1.42 -10.94 17.09
CA GLY A 192 2.62 -11.78 17.11
C GLY A 192 2.65 -12.85 16.02
N SER A 193 1.50 -13.18 15.41
CA SER A 193 1.38 -14.10 14.29
C SER A 193 1.76 -13.47 12.94
N LEU A 194 1.87 -12.14 12.87
CA LEU A 194 2.20 -11.43 11.65
C LEU A 194 3.61 -11.77 11.16
N ARG A 195 3.75 -11.73 9.84
CA ARG A 195 5.03 -11.97 9.17
C ARG A 195 6.07 -10.91 9.60
N PRO A 196 7.36 -11.28 9.73
CA PRO A 196 8.43 -10.32 9.97
C PRO A 196 8.44 -9.19 8.93
N ALA A 197 8.90 -8.00 9.29
CA ALA A 197 8.97 -6.86 8.37
C ALA A 197 9.76 -7.16 7.08
N GLU A 198 10.86 -7.91 7.20
CA GLU A 198 11.72 -8.35 6.10
C GLU A 198 11.20 -9.61 5.37
N ALA A 199 9.94 -10.00 5.57
CA ALA A 199 9.40 -11.17 4.87
C ALA A 199 9.50 -10.98 3.35
N PRO A 200 9.84 -12.02 2.56
CA PRO A 200 9.88 -11.90 1.11
C PRO A 200 8.57 -11.36 0.52
N TRP A 201 8.68 -10.63 -0.58
CA TRP A 201 7.52 -10.14 -1.32
C TRP A 201 7.55 -10.62 -2.77
N PRO A 202 6.90 -11.76 -3.08
CA PRO A 202 6.94 -12.32 -4.44
C PRO A 202 6.43 -11.36 -5.52
N ALA A 203 5.46 -10.50 -5.19
CA ALA A 203 4.91 -9.53 -6.15
C ALA A 203 5.91 -8.41 -6.51
N ARG A 204 6.83 -8.07 -5.60
CA ARG A 204 7.89 -7.06 -5.77
C ARG A 204 9.15 -7.52 -5.03
N PRO A 205 9.96 -8.42 -5.64
CA PRO A 205 11.15 -8.95 -4.99
C PRO A 205 12.16 -7.84 -4.65
N PHE A 206 12.80 -7.97 -3.49
CA PHE A 206 13.81 -7.05 -2.98
C PHE A 206 14.93 -7.83 -2.28
N GLU A 207 16.09 -7.19 -2.10
CA GLU A 207 17.18 -7.72 -1.27
C GLU A 207 17.01 -7.20 0.15
N ALA A 208 16.98 -8.11 1.12
CA ALA A 208 16.86 -7.82 2.55
C ALA A 208 18.21 -7.40 3.16
#